data_AF-A0A946YY53-F1
#
_entry.id   AF-A0A946YY53-F1
#
_cell.length_a   1.000
_cell.length_b   1.000
_cell.length_c   1.000
_cell.angle_alpha   90.00
_cell.angle_beta   90.00
_cell.angle_gamma   90.00
#
_symmetry.space_group_name_H-M   'P 1'
#
loop_
_entity.id
_entity.type
_entity.pdbx_description
1 polymer ?
#
loop_
_entity_poly.entity_id
_entity_poly.type
_entity_poly.pdbx_seq_one_letter_code
_entity_poly.pdbx_strand_id
1 'polypeptide(L)'
;AFLSGGQTEQESTANLNAINALGPHPWEVSFSYGRALQASALRAWGGVAENVGEAQAAYLHRAKMNGLAHNGAYDADMEETD
;
A
#
# COMPACT_ATOMS: atom_id res chain seq x y z
N ALA A 1 -13.95 1.28 3.28
CA ALA A 1 -12.53 0.93 3.26
C ALA A 1 -12.37 -0.58 3.14
N PHE A 2 -11.59 -1.07 2.17
CA PHE A 2 -11.37 -2.50 1.93
C PHE A 2 -10.32 -3.11 2.86
N LEU A 3 -10.45 -4.40 3.16
CA LEU A 3 -9.42 -5.22 3.79
C LEU A 3 -8.53 -5.88 2.72
N SER A 4 -7.28 -6.19 3.03
CA SER A 4 -6.36 -6.83 2.08
C SER A 4 -6.53 -8.34 1.95
N GLY A 5 -7.16 -9.00 2.93
CA GLY A 5 -7.71 -10.35 2.77
C GLY A 5 -6.70 -11.49 2.54
N GLY A 6 -5.39 -11.23 2.47
CA GLY A 6 -4.37 -12.22 2.13
C GLY A 6 -3.75 -12.04 0.76
N GLN A 7 -4.18 -11.02 0.02
CA GLN A 7 -3.47 -10.53 -1.16
C GLN A 7 -2.08 -10.03 -0.76
N THR A 8 -1.17 -10.03 -1.73
CA THR A 8 0.12 -9.36 -1.61
C THR A 8 -0.05 -7.84 -1.48
N GLU A 9 1.02 -7.14 -1.12
CA GLU A 9 1.02 -5.68 -0.98
C GLU A 9 0.69 -4.99 -2.32
N GLN A 10 1.34 -5.43 -3.41
CA GLN A 10 1.12 -4.91 -4.76
C GLN A 10 -0.27 -5.27 -5.29
N GLU A 11 -0.76 -6.51 -5.11
CA GLU A 11 -2.12 -6.87 -5.55
C GLU A 11 -3.19 -6.04 -4.83
N SER A 12 -3.05 -5.84 -3.52
CA SER A 12 -4.00 -5.02 -2.75
C SER A 12 -4.06 -3.59 -3.30
N THR A 13 -2.90 -3.01 -3.60
CA THR A 13 -2.76 -1.66 -4.15
C THR A 13 -3.34 -1.57 -5.57
N ALA A 14 -2.95 -2.48 -6.46
CA ALA A 14 -3.41 -2.50 -7.85
C ALA A 14 -4.93 -2.71 -7.95
N ASN A 15 -5.50 -3.58 -7.11
CA ASN A 15 -6.94 -3.81 -7.08
C ASN A 15 -7.70 -2.57 -6.58
N LEU A 16 -7.22 -1.91 -5.52
CA LEU A 16 -7.82 -0.65 -5.06
C LEU A 16 -7.78 0.42 -6.15
N ASN A 17 -6.64 0.54 -6.85
CA ASN A 17 -6.45 1.49 -7.93
C ASN A 17 -7.43 1.25 -9.08
N ALA A 18 -7.55 0.00 -9.53
CA ALA A 18 -8.47 -0.38 -10.60
C ALA A 18 -9.92 -0.05 -10.26
N ILE A 19 -10.33 -0.23 -9.00
CA ILE A 19 -11.69 0.16 -8.56
C ILE A 19 -11.85 1.69 -8.62
N ASN A 20 -10.90 2.45 -8.07
CA ASN A 20 -10.98 3.92 -8.06
C ASN A 20 -10.90 4.55 -9.46
N ALA A 21 -10.16 3.94 -10.39
CA ALA A 21 -10.08 4.39 -11.78
C ALA A 21 -11.41 4.26 -12.55
N LEU A 22 -12.33 3.41 -12.10
CA LEU A 22 -13.68 3.27 -12.67
C LEU A 22 -14.68 4.33 -12.16
N GLY A 23 -14.24 5.25 -11.30
CA GLY A 23 -15.09 6.29 -10.74
C GLY A 23 -15.66 7.27 -11.77
N PRO A 24 -16.50 8.23 -11.34
CA PRO A 24 -16.75 8.57 -9.93
C PRO A 24 -17.69 7.60 -9.23
N HIS A 25 -17.42 7.35 -7.95
CA HIS A 25 -18.25 6.51 -7.07
C HIS A 25 -19.14 7.38 -6.17
N PRO A 26 -20.33 6.90 -5.76
CA PRO A 26 -21.21 7.65 -4.85
C PRO A 26 -20.71 7.69 -3.39
N TRP A 27 -19.61 7.01 -3.08
CA TRP A 27 -18.96 6.97 -1.77
C TRP A 27 -17.46 6.71 -1.93
N GLU A 28 -16.69 7.13 -0.92
CA GLU A 28 -15.23 6.99 -0.93
C GLU A 28 -14.77 5.52 -0.88
N VAL A 29 -13.93 5.16 -1.84
CA VAL A 29 -13.30 3.83 -1.92
C VAL A 29 -11.85 3.95 -1.45
N SER A 30 -11.59 3.46 -0.24
CA SER A 30 -10.27 3.56 0.40
C SER A 30 -9.85 2.23 1.03
N PHE A 31 -8.73 2.19 1.76
CA PHE A 31 -8.12 1.00 2.32
C PHE A 31 -8.11 0.98 3.86
N SER A 32 -8.15 -0.22 4.42
CA SER A 32 -7.97 -0.53 5.85
C SER A 32 -7.14 -1.81 5.94
N TYR A 33 -5.85 -1.68 5.62
CA TYR A 33 -4.95 -2.81 5.44
C TYR A 33 -4.06 -3.06 6.67
N GLY A 34 -4.02 -4.32 7.11
CA GLY A 34 -3.00 -4.80 8.05
C GLY A 34 -1.78 -5.30 7.29
N ARG A 35 -1.82 -6.58 6.87
CA ARG A 35 -0.70 -7.25 6.18
C ARG A 35 -0.17 -6.47 4.97
N ALA A 36 -1.04 -6.04 4.07
CA ALA A 36 -0.63 -5.31 2.86
C ALA A 36 0.01 -3.93 3.10
N LEU A 37 -0.03 -3.42 4.33
CA LEU A 37 0.62 -2.15 4.71
C LEU A 37 1.88 -2.38 5.56
N GLN A 38 1.95 -3.49 6.29
CA GLN A 38 2.98 -3.72 7.31
C GLN A 38 3.99 -4.82 6.95
N ALA A 39 3.72 -5.69 5.96
CA ALA A 39 4.54 -6.88 5.74
C ALA A 39 5.99 -6.55 5.36
N SER A 40 6.22 -5.59 4.46
CA SER A 40 7.58 -5.15 4.10
C SER A 40 8.26 -4.39 5.25
N ALA A 41 7.53 -3.54 5.97
CA ALA A 41 8.06 -2.81 7.13
C ALA A 41 8.51 -3.76 8.25
N LEU A 42 7.71 -4.77 8.58
CA LEU A 42 8.05 -5.78 9.58
C LEU A 42 9.26 -6.61 9.17
N ARG A 43 9.37 -6.94 7.87
CA ARG A 43 10.52 -7.68 7.33
C ARG A 43 11.81 -6.87 7.39
N ALA A 44 11.77 -5.59 7.02
CA ALA A 44 12.91 -4.69 7.12
C ALA A 44 13.33 -4.46 8.57
N TRP A 45 12.36 -4.29 9.48
CA TRP A 45 12.64 -4.11 10.90
C TRP A 45 13.34 -5.32 11.51
N GLY A 46 12.84 -6.53 11.28
CA GLY A 46 13.43 -7.77 11.79
C GLY A 46 13.52 -7.87 13.32
N GLY A 47 12.88 -6.95 14.06
CA GLY A 47 13.03 -6.85 15.53
C GLY A 47 14.31 -6.12 15.98
N VAL A 48 15.07 -5.53 15.06
CA VAL A 48 16.36 -4.87 15.31
C VAL A 48 16.13 -3.36 15.45
N ALA A 49 16.62 -2.74 16.52
CA ALA A 49 16.35 -1.34 16.82
C ALA A 49 16.99 -0.38 15.80
N GLU A 50 18.15 -0.77 15.28
CA GLU A 50 18.90 -0.04 14.27
C GLU A 50 18.15 0.04 12.93
N ASN A 51 17.28 -0.94 12.63
CA ASN A 51 16.54 -1.03 11.37
C ASN A 51 15.23 -0.23 11.37
N VAL A 52 14.92 0.53 12.43
CA VAL A 52 13.68 1.31 12.51
C VAL A 52 13.56 2.29 11.35
N GLY A 53 14.66 2.91 10.91
CA GLY A 53 14.66 3.82 9.76
C GLY A 53 14.26 3.13 8.45
N GLU A 54 14.83 1.96 8.17
CA GLU A 54 14.49 1.17 6.98
C GLU A 54 13.04 0.68 7.00
N ALA A 55 12.56 0.25 8.17
CA ALA A 55 11.18 -0.17 8.36
C ALA A 55 10.17 0.96 8.12
N GLN A 56 10.49 2.17 8.60
CA GLN A 56 9.69 3.36 8.37
C GLN A 56 9.66 3.74 6.88
N ALA A 57 10.80 3.68 6.20
CA ALA A 57 10.87 3.94 4.75
C ALA A 57 9.97 2.95 3.97
N ALA A 58 10.06 1.65 4.28
CA ALA A 58 9.21 0.63 3.66
C ALA A 58 7.71 0.86 3.95
N TYR A 59 7.36 1.23 5.18
CA TYR A 59 5.98 1.56 5.54
C TYR A 59 5.45 2.78 4.79
N LEU A 60 6.25 3.85 4.72
CA LEU A 60 5.89 5.09 4.01
C LEU A 60 5.70 4.84 2.52
N HIS A 61 6.55 4.02 1.90
CA HIS A 61 6.38 3.60 0.51
C HIS A 61 5.03 2.91 0.30
N ARG A 62 4.69 1.90 1.11
CA ARG A 62 3.38 1.22 1.03
C ARG A 62 2.21 2.17 1.29
N ALA A 63 2.33 3.09 2.24
CA ALA A 63 1.29 4.09 2.51
C ALA A 63 1.09 5.04 1.31
N LYS A 64 2.18 5.48 0.67
CA LYS A 64 2.16 6.33 -0.54
C LYS A 64 1.48 5.62 -1.70
N MET A 65 1.85 4.36 -1.98
CA MET A 65 1.25 3.58 -3.08
C MET A 65 -0.25 3.34 -2.87
N ASN A 66 -0.67 2.96 -1.66
CA ASN A 66 -2.09 2.81 -1.34
C ASN A 66 -2.86 4.16 -1.41
N GLY A 67 -2.20 5.27 -1.05
CA GLY A 67 -2.76 6.62 -1.21
C GLY A 67 -2.94 7.02 -2.67
N LEU A 68 -2.00 6.68 -3.54
CA LEU A 68 -2.13 6.88 -4.99
C LEU A 68 -3.25 6.00 -5.57
N ALA A 69 -3.35 4.75 -5.12
CA ALA A 69 -4.41 3.83 -5.52
C ALA A 69 -5.80 4.30 -5.05
N HIS A 70 -5.90 4.94 -3.89
CA HIS A 70 -7.14 5.60 -3.46
C HIS A 70 -7.59 6.69 -4.44
N ASN A 71 -6.64 7.41 -5.06
CA ASN A 71 -6.93 8.41 -6.08
C ASN A 71 -7.07 7.84 -7.50
N GLY A 72 -6.94 6.52 -7.69
CA GLY A 72 -6.92 5.89 -9.02
C GLY A 72 -5.68 6.26 -9.86
N ALA A 73 -4.59 6.67 -9.21
CA ALA A 73 -3.38 7.21 -9.83
C ALA A 73 -2.11 6.38 -9.58
N TYR A 74 -2.25 5.15 -9.08
CA TYR A 74 -1.13 4.22 -8.91
C TYR A 74 -0.76 3.56 -10.25
N ASP A 75 0.54 3.43 -10.49
CA ASP A 75 1.13 2.66 -11.58
C ASP A 75 2.18 1.70 -11.02
N ALA A 76 2.32 0.52 -11.61
CA ALA A 76 3.28 -0.49 -11.16
C ALA A 76 4.74 -0.01 -11.29
N ASP A 77 5.04 0.87 -12.25
CA ASP A 77 6.40 1.41 -12.44
C ASP A 77 6.84 2.31 -11.26
N MET A 78 5.89 2.79 -10.44
CA MET A 78 6.18 3.57 -9.23
C MET A 78 6.73 2.72 -8.07
N GLU A 79 6.71 1.39 -8.21
CA GLU A 79 7.24 0.46 -7.21
C GLU A 79 8.77 0.44 -7.19
N GLU A 80 9.41 0.74 -8.32
CA GLU A 80 10.87 0.69 -8.52
C GLU A 80 11.58 2.02 -8.28
N THR A 81 10.86 3.06 -7.86
CA THR A 81 11.43 4.40 -7.64
C THR A 81 11.60 4.69 -6.16
N ASP A 82 12.73 4.23 -5.60
CA ASP A 82 13.50 4.88 -4.52
C ASP A 82 14.93 4.29 -4.47
#